data_AF-A0A6P9A5D5-F1
#
_entry.id   AF-A0A6P9A5D5-F1
#
_cell.length_a   1.000
_cell.length_b   1.000
_cell.length_c   1.000
_cell.angle_alpha   90.00
_cell.angle_beta   90.00
_cell.angle_gamma   90.00
#
_symmetry.space_group_name_H-M   'P 1'
#
loop_
_entity.id
_entity.type
_entity.pdbx_description
1 polymer ?
#
loop_
_entity_poly.entity_id
_entity_poly.type
_entity_poly.pdbx_seq_one_letter_code
_entity_poly.pdbx_strand_id
1 'polypeptide(L)'
;MSTIKDHRSSIGAHIARRQSIAKKVSFQLPRNLKGTLLDFTNGLDHRPYQDLVCILRDSEVKDEDLCLLLKESQDCISILNQNLRLFIQVLLIVKWTHRGPEAVSAFQSFLLDLCSAHSYHTVAVLDHLVENFMRVPDPDSDWPAGEPSPMEEQIFQNSHHVLKQLLKMVPMAGELLVSSLAKSFPYKGKTTAIHRSYVYNMLEILKYQPKYRQDFLSLIVSKMVELDVNAPRADIDLAEDEEMDVETEDIFSMEQNSKMKHPVANTLDHLMLQLFIFIKKECTDPISNATTLERCYSVYKEFLQIFERVILPTHNTHHVQYIMWYICSLRPKLAEVFVKYLWAQALGVHLPPIRRQSAIAYIASFLARSNYVKIEFLKDVLQDMADWIHGYINNQDGQKAVEIRLHSVFYSVCQGLFYLMCFRHKELFRTKQNMVFLRGLNLTKVVTCSLNPLKVCLPEVVKKFTAITRAYQLVYCNSVVERNSRSAVPIVHTKNHVMQPDQPSNLLETFFPFDPYRLQRSSAFIAPHYSVYQDDIPNEENNKKADNDEDDFLHESMSVSFNDKRFSYSSSPGFLQEHPLHSASSPLLRQCI
;
A
#
# COMPACT_ATOMS: atom_id res chain seq x y z
N MET A 1 27.06 38.66 48.63
CA MET A 1 27.47 37.88 47.43
C MET A 1 28.62 36.90 47.75
N SER A 2 28.49 36.06 48.80
CA SER A 2 29.57 35.11 49.16
C SER A 2 29.09 33.76 49.72
N THR A 3 27.79 33.47 49.72
CA THR A 3 27.24 32.26 50.36
C THR A 3 26.33 31.41 49.47
N ILE A 4 26.23 31.73 48.18
CA ILE A 4 25.43 30.97 47.20
C ILE A 4 26.30 30.24 46.15
N LYS A 5 27.62 30.50 46.12
CA LYS A 5 28.55 29.83 45.20
C LYS A 5 29.06 28.47 45.71
N ASP A 6 29.10 28.24 47.02
CA ASP A 6 29.68 27.02 47.60
C ASP A 6 28.73 25.81 47.68
N HIS A 7 27.43 26.00 47.41
CA HIS A 7 26.47 24.89 47.31
C HIS A 7 26.31 24.33 45.88
N ARG A 8 26.84 25.01 44.85
CA ARG A 8 26.82 24.51 43.46
C ARG A 8 28.03 23.65 43.10
N SER A 9 29.16 23.77 43.80
CA SER A 9 30.35 22.93 43.56
C SER A 9 30.25 21.54 44.18
N SER A 10 29.52 21.39 45.29
CA SER A 10 29.32 20.09 45.97
C SER A 10 28.36 19.16 45.21
N ILE A 11 27.30 19.70 44.58
CA ILE A 11 26.36 18.92 43.78
C ILE A 11 26.99 18.50 42.44
N GLY A 12 27.81 19.37 41.83
CA GLY A 12 28.58 19.05 40.63
C GLY A 12 29.64 17.95 40.87
N ALA A 13 30.30 17.95 42.02
CA ALA A 13 31.27 16.91 42.38
C ALA A 13 30.63 15.55 42.69
N HIS A 14 29.38 15.52 43.19
CA HIS A 14 28.64 14.27 43.40
C HIS A 14 28.05 13.68 42.12
N ILE A 15 27.71 14.50 41.12
CA ILE A 15 27.29 14.04 39.79
C ILE A 15 28.51 13.61 38.96
N ALA A 16 29.64 14.32 39.04
CA ALA A 16 30.90 13.94 38.40
C ALA A 16 31.53 12.67 39.02
N ARG A 17 31.39 12.44 40.33
CA ARG A 17 31.80 11.17 40.97
C ARG A 17 30.86 9.99 40.70
N ARG A 18 29.59 10.23 40.34
CA ARG A 18 28.69 9.16 39.87
C ARG A 18 28.93 8.77 38.41
N GLN A 19 29.56 9.63 37.62
CA GLN A 19 29.97 9.33 36.24
C GLN A 19 31.36 8.68 36.11
N SER A 20 32.11 8.49 37.21
CA SER A 20 33.49 7.97 37.12
C SER A 20 33.73 6.55 37.64
N ILE A 21 32.72 5.78 38.05
CA ILE A 21 32.85 4.32 38.29
C ILE A 21 31.52 3.61 37.98
N ALA A 22 31.00 3.74 36.75
CA ALA A 22 30.32 2.58 36.19
C ALA A 22 31.46 1.64 35.80
N LYS A 23 31.86 0.73 36.69
CA LYS A 23 32.66 -0.43 36.29
C LYS A 23 31.89 -1.05 35.13
N LYS A 24 32.36 -0.84 33.89
CA LYS A 24 31.95 -1.65 32.74
C LYS A 24 32.24 -3.08 33.19
N VAL A 25 31.21 -3.80 33.62
CA VAL A 25 31.34 -5.17 34.11
C VAL A 25 31.70 -5.99 32.89
N SER A 26 33.00 -6.18 32.67
CA SER A 26 33.51 -7.09 31.66
C SER A 26 32.93 -8.45 31.97
N PHE A 27 32.23 -9.04 31.02
CA PHE A 27 31.75 -10.39 31.13
C PHE A 27 32.94 -11.31 31.49
N GLN A 28 32.83 -12.04 32.60
CA GLN A 28 33.74 -13.11 32.94
C GLN A 28 32.91 -14.37 33.06
N LEU A 29 33.21 -15.35 32.20
CA LEU A 29 32.56 -16.64 32.22
C LEU A 29 32.69 -17.26 33.62
N PRO A 30 31.61 -17.74 34.26
CA PRO A 30 31.73 -18.55 35.44
C PRO A 30 32.60 -19.76 35.12
N ARG A 31 33.59 -20.07 35.96
CA ARG A 31 34.56 -21.17 35.74
C ARG A 31 33.93 -22.56 35.60
N ASN A 32 32.62 -22.70 35.82
CA ASN A 32 31.89 -23.97 35.73
C ASN A 32 30.42 -23.74 35.37
N LEU A 33 30.15 -23.39 34.10
CA LEU A 33 28.79 -23.18 33.58
C LEU A 33 27.90 -24.41 33.81
N LYS A 34 28.45 -25.61 33.56
CA LYS A 34 27.76 -26.89 33.73
C LYS A 34 27.28 -27.11 35.17
N GLY A 35 28.14 -26.86 36.16
CA GLY A 35 27.78 -26.95 37.58
C GLY A 35 26.66 -26.00 37.97
N THR A 36 26.76 -24.73 37.53
CA THR A 36 25.75 -23.70 37.81
C THR A 36 24.38 -24.04 37.22
N LEU A 37 24.34 -24.63 36.02
CA LEU A 37 23.11 -25.07 35.36
C LEU A 37 22.51 -26.31 36.03
N LEU A 38 23.35 -27.25 36.50
CA LEU A 38 22.94 -28.45 37.25
C LEU A 38 22.42 -28.11 38.65
N ASP A 39 23.06 -27.20 39.36
CA ASP A 39 22.65 -26.79 40.71
C ASP A 39 21.28 -26.09 40.67
N PHE A 40 20.99 -25.36 39.59
CA PHE A 40 19.69 -24.76 39.34
C PHE A 40 18.62 -25.81 38.98
N THR A 41 18.91 -26.77 38.10
CA THR A 41 17.95 -27.82 37.72
C THR A 41 17.65 -28.79 38.87
N ASN A 42 18.61 -28.99 39.78
CA ASN A 42 18.46 -29.80 40.99
C ASN A 42 17.83 -29.03 42.17
N GLY A 43 17.54 -27.73 42.01
CA GLY A 43 16.84 -26.91 43.02
C GLY A 43 17.68 -26.54 44.25
N LEU A 44 19.02 -26.56 44.13
CA LEU A 44 19.94 -26.31 45.25
C LEU A 44 20.21 -24.81 45.44
N ASP A 45 20.65 -24.10 44.40
CA ASP A 45 21.05 -22.70 44.49
C ASP A 45 20.64 -21.90 43.23
N HIS A 46 19.81 -20.86 43.42
CA HIS A 46 19.28 -20.04 42.32
C HIS A 46 20.05 -18.73 42.09
N ARG A 47 20.82 -18.26 43.07
CA ARG A 47 21.56 -16.99 43.00
C ARG A 47 22.63 -16.96 41.89
N PRO A 48 23.53 -17.95 41.76
CA PRO A 48 24.57 -17.90 40.72
C PRO A 48 23.98 -17.99 39.29
N TYR A 49 22.84 -18.66 39.13
CA TYR A 49 22.08 -18.66 37.88
C TYR A 49 21.45 -17.29 37.59
N GLN A 50 20.81 -16.65 38.57
CA GLN A 50 20.22 -15.32 38.41
C GLN A 50 21.29 -14.26 38.12
N ASP A 51 22.43 -14.32 38.80
CA ASP A 51 23.56 -13.43 38.56
C ASP A 51 24.11 -13.62 37.14
N LEU A 52 24.25 -14.87 36.66
CA LEU A 52 24.65 -15.16 35.29
C LEU A 52 23.69 -14.59 34.25
N VAL A 53 22.38 -14.75 34.47
CA VAL A 53 21.33 -14.20 33.59
C VAL A 53 21.37 -12.66 33.58
N CYS A 54 21.57 -12.03 34.74
CA CYS A 54 21.71 -10.58 34.84
C CYS A 54 22.99 -10.08 34.15
N ILE A 55 24.13 -10.74 34.37
CA ILE A 55 25.40 -10.39 33.74
C ILE A 55 25.30 -10.53 32.21
N LEU A 56 24.70 -11.60 31.70
CA LEU A 56 24.54 -11.77 30.25
C LEU A 56 23.59 -10.75 29.62
N ARG A 57 22.59 -10.28 30.35
CA ARG A 57 21.66 -9.24 29.87
C ARG A 57 22.32 -7.86 29.89
N ASP A 58 23.11 -7.57 30.92
CA ASP A 58 23.57 -6.21 31.22
C ASP A 58 25.02 -5.94 30.74
N SER A 59 25.80 -6.98 30.38
CA SER A 59 27.19 -6.85 29.89
C SER A 59 27.35 -6.95 28.37
N GLU A 60 28.25 -6.13 27.81
CA GLU A 60 28.80 -6.31 26.45
C GLU A 60 29.77 -7.49 26.45
N VAL A 61 29.32 -8.65 25.97
CA VAL A 61 30.16 -9.86 25.81
C VAL A 61 31.11 -9.64 24.62
N LYS A 62 32.41 -9.92 24.78
CA LYS A 62 33.39 -9.91 23.68
C LYS A 62 33.25 -11.16 22.81
N ASP A 63 33.77 -11.12 21.58
CA ASP A 63 33.64 -12.24 20.63
C ASP A 63 34.31 -13.53 21.14
N GLU A 64 35.48 -13.44 21.77
CA GLU A 64 36.19 -14.59 22.37
C GLU A 64 35.41 -15.22 23.52
N ASP A 65 34.90 -14.39 24.44
CA ASP A 65 34.13 -14.85 25.60
C ASP A 65 32.76 -15.44 25.18
N LEU A 66 32.16 -14.89 24.13
CA LEU A 66 30.92 -15.39 23.55
C LEU A 66 31.15 -16.77 22.92
N CYS A 67 32.23 -16.96 22.16
CA CYS A 67 32.59 -18.25 21.59
C CYS A 67 32.79 -19.33 22.68
N LEU A 68 33.46 -18.98 23.77
CA LEU A 68 33.65 -19.88 24.92
C LEU A 68 32.32 -20.23 25.59
N LEU A 69 31.47 -19.21 25.85
CA LEU A 69 30.15 -19.42 26.43
C LEU A 69 29.26 -20.34 25.57
N LEU A 70 29.27 -20.14 24.25
CA LEU A 70 28.47 -20.93 23.33
C LEU A 70 28.95 -22.38 23.27
N LYS A 71 30.27 -22.61 23.25
CA LYS A 71 30.83 -23.97 23.29
C LYS A 71 30.50 -24.69 24.59
N GLU A 72 30.67 -24.04 25.74
CA GLU A 72 30.28 -24.63 27.03
C GLU A 72 28.77 -24.86 27.13
N SER A 73 27.97 -23.98 26.51
CA SER A 73 26.51 -24.15 26.43
C SER A 73 26.14 -25.31 25.51
N GLN A 74 26.86 -25.54 24.42
CA GLN A 74 26.72 -26.70 23.52
C GLN A 74 26.98 -28.01 24.26
N ASP A 75 28.06 -28.07 25.05
CA ASP A 75 28.41 -29.24 25.88
C ASP A 75 27.34 -29.55 26.93
N CYS A 76 26.50 -28.58 27.28
CA CYS A 76 25.41 -28.68 28.25
C CYS A 76 24.02 -28.80 27.63
N ILE A 77 23.89 -28.98 26.31
CA ILE A 77 22.58 -28.97 25.62
C ILE A 77 21.59 -29.98 26.22
N SER A 78 22.05 -31.17 26.62
CA SER A 78 21.19 -32.20 27.23
C SER A 78 20.51 -31.77 28.54
N ILE A 79 21.02 -30.73 29.20
CA ILE A 79 20.57 -30.22 30.50
C ILE A 79 19.67 -28.98 30.35
N LEU A 80 19.65 -28.35 29.16
CA LEU A 80 18.91 -27.12 28.82
C LEU A 80 17.40 -27.35 28.70
N ASN A 81 16.79 -27.87 29.78
CA ASN A 81 15.38 -28.23 29.88
C ASN A 81 14.49 -26.97 30.04
N GLN A 82 13.16 -27.13 30.02
CA GLN A 82 12.18 -26.01 30.13
C GLN A 82 12.44 -25.04 31.31
N ASN A 83 13.03 -25.51 32.41
CA ASN A 83 13.36 -24.70 33.57
C ASN A 83 14.43 -23.62 33.28
N LEU A 84 15.27 -23.81 32.26
CA LEU A 84 16.36 -22.90 31.88
C LEU A 84 15.96 -21.94 30.74
N ARG A 85 14.65 -21.76 30.49
CA ARG A 85 14.13 -20.87 29.44
C ARG A 85 14.67 -19.44 29.52
N LEU A 86 14.83 -18.89 30.73
CA LEU A 86 15.31 -17.52 30.93
C LEU A 86 16.75 -17.33 30.44
N PHE A 87 17.61 -18.32 30.68
CA PHE A 87 19.00 -18.33 30.19
C PHE A 87 19.05 -18.33 28.66
N ILE A 88 18.23 -19.16 28.02
CA ILE A 88 18.15 -19.21 26.55
C ILE A 88 17.59 -17.91 25.99
N GLN A 89 16.57 -17.32 26.61
CA GLN A 89 16.04 -16.02 26.17
C GLN A 89 17.10 -14.92 26.26
N VAL A 90 17.88 -14.88 27.34
CA VAL A 90 18.97 -13.90 27.47
C VAL A 90 20.10 -14.15 26.46
N LEU A 91 20.48 -15.40 26.22
CA LEU A 91 21.43 -15.74 25.16
C LEU A 91 20.94 -15.33 23.76
N LEU A 92 19.64 -15.52 23.49
CA LEU A 92 19.03 -15.09 22.24
C LEU A 92 19.09 -13.56 22.12
N ILE A 93 18.82 -12.78 23.16
CA ILE A 93 18.87 -11.30 23.09
C ILE A 93 20.23 -10.75 22.62
N VAL A 94 21.33 -11.48 22.85
CA VAL A 94 22.68 -11.07 22.43
C VAL A 94 22.72 -10.77 20.93
N LYS A 95 23.24 -9.58 20.57
CA LYS A 95 23.41 -9.19 19.18
C LYS A 95 24.63 -9.92 18.60
N TRP A 96 24.40 -10.87 17.69
CA TRP A 96 25.46 -11.73 17.14
C TRP A 96 25.67 -11.58 15.63
N THR A 97 24.66 -11.12 14.88
CA THR A 97 24.65 -11.15 13.40
C THR A 97 25.69 -10.26 12.71
N HIS A 98 26.26 -9.29 13.42
CA HIS A 98 27.26 -8.31 12.94
C HIS A 98 28.68 -8.58 13.47
N ARG A 99 28.88 -9.65 14.25
CA ARG A 99 30.16 -10.00 14.88
C ARG A 99 31.09 -10.76 13.93
N GLY A 100 32.30 -11.06 14.38
CA GLY A 100 33.27 -11.84 13.59
C GLY A 100 32.73 -13.21 13.12
N PRO A 101 33.25 -13.75 12.01
CA PRO A 101 32.73 -14.98 11.39
C PRO A 101 32.78 -16.19 12.31
N GLU A 102 33.77 -16.27 13.21
CA GLU A 102 33.89 -17.36 14.19
C GLU A 102 32.76 -17.32 15.24
N ALA A 103 32.43 -16.13 15.76
CA ALA A 103 31.35 -15.95 16.73
C ALA A 103 29.98 -16.22 16.10
N VAL A 104 29.78 -15.78 14.85
CA VAL A 104 28.57 -16.07 14.08
C VAL A 104 28.41 -17.58 13.89
N SER A 105 29.45 -18.27 13.42
CA SER A 105 29.43 -19.73 13.19
C SER A 105 29.16 -20.53 14.47
N ALA A 106 29.78 -20.13 15.60
CA ALA A 106 29.52 -20.73 16.90
C ALA A 106 28.05 -20.54 17.34
N PHE A 107 27.48 -19.36 17.13
CA PHE A 107 26.09 -19.08 17.47
C PHE A 107 25.12 -19.85 16.57
N GLN A 108 25.40 -19.94 15.28
CA GLN A 108 24.61 -20.72 14.33
C GLN A 108 24.58 -22.19 14.71
N SER A 109 25.75 -22.76 15.03
CA SER A 109 25.87 -24.16 15.46
C SER A 109 25.07 -24.41 16.75
N PHE A 110 25.23 -23.54 17.74
CA PHE A 110 24.48 -23.63 19.01
C PHE A 110 22.96 -23.61 18.81
N LEU A 111 22.45 -22.71 17.96
CA LEU A 111 21.00 -22.64 17.67
C LEU A 111 20.47 -23.90 16.99
N LEU A 112 21.24 -24.49 16.08
CA LEU A 112 20.86 -25.71 15.38
C LEU A 112 20.86 -26.91 16.33
N ASP A 113 21.90 -27.05 17.16
CA ASP A 113 21.98 -28.13 18.14
C ASP A 113 20.88 -28.01 19.21
N LEU A 114 20.59 -26.78 19.66
CA LEU A 114 19.52 -26.50 20.63
C LEU A 114 18.14 -26.90 20.08
N CYS A 115 17.81 -26.48 18.85
CA CYS A 115 16.52 -26.84 18.23
C CYS A 115 16.42 -28.33 17.90
N SER A 116 17.55 -28.98 17.60
CA SER A 116 17.60 -30.42 17.32
C SER A 116 17.39 -31.26 18.58
N ALA A 117 17.96 -30.84 19.71
CA ALA A 117 17.78 -31.52 20.99
C ALA A 117 16.43 -31.20 21.65
N HIS A 118 15.99 -29.94 21.56
CA HIS A 118 14.86 -29.40 22.32
C HIS A 118 13.89 -28.62 21.43
N SER A 119 12.97 -29.34 20.79
CA SER A 119 12.02 -28.77 19.82
C SER A 119 11.11 -27.67 20.40
N TYR A 120 10.89 -27.62 21.71
CA TYR A 120 10.08 -26.59 22.38
C TYR A 120 10.73 -25.19 22.37
N HIS A 121 12.04 -25.09 22.16
CA HIS A 121 12.72 -23.81 22.00
C HIS A 121 12.64 -23.25 20.57
N THR A 122 12.23 -24.06 19.59
CA THR A 122 12.17 -23.66 18.18
C THR A 122 11.39 -22.37 17.97
N VAL A 123 10.23 -22.19 18.63
CA VAL A 123 9.43 -20.96 18.51
C VAL A 123 10.19 -19.73 19.00
N ALA A 124 10.88 -19.83 20.13
CA ALA A 124 11.65 -18.72 20.67
C ALA A 124 12.86 -18.37 19.78
N VAL A 125 13.50 -19.38 19.19
CA VAL A 125 14.60 -19.19 18.23
C VAL A 125 14.09 -18.56 16.94
N LEU A 126 12.94 -19.00 16.42
CA LEU A 126 12.32 -18.40 15.23
C LEU A 126 11.91 -16.95 15.48
N ASP A 127 11.24 -16.66 16.61
CA ASP A 127 10.88 -15.29 17.00
C ASP A 127 12.12 -14.39 17.04
N HIS A 128 13.23 -14.87 17.62
CA HIS A 128 14.49 -14.13 17.66
C HIS A 128 15.11 -13.92 16.27
N LEU A 129 15.13 -14.94 15.41
CA LEU A 129 15.65 -14.84 14.05
C LEU A 129 14.84 -13.83 13.23
N VAL A 130 13.52 -13.82 13.40
CA VAL A 130 12.63 -12.84 12.76
C VAL A 130 12.85 -11.44 13.32
N GLU A 131 13.07 -11.28 14.63
CA GLU A 131 13.41 -9.99 15.22
C GLU A 131 14.74 -9.43 14.69
N ASN A 132 15.70 -10.29 14.33
CA ASN A 132 16.96 -9.85 13.72
C ASN A 132 16.75 -9.19 12.35
N PHE A 133 15.68 -9.53 11.61
CA PHE A 133 15.35 -8.86 10.35
C PHE A 133 14.95 -7.40 10.52
N MET A 134 14.52 -7.00 11.73
CA MET A 134 14.21 -5.61 12.06
C MET A 134 15.44 -4.81 12.50
N ARG A 135 16.60 -5.46 12.71
CA ARG A 135 17.81 -4.81 13.21
C ARG A 135 18.61 -4.28 12.04
N VAL A 136 18.23 -3.09 11.58
CA VAL A 136 18.94 -2.38 10.52
C VAL A 136 20.20 -1.72 11.12
N PRO A 137 21.40 -1.97 10.56
CA PRO A 137 22.65 -1.35 11.02
C PRO A 137 22.65 0.17 10.83
N ASP A 138 22.08 0.64 9.73
CA ASP A 138 21.98 2.05 9.36
C ASP A 138 20.54 2.42 8.96
N PRO A 139 19.80 3.18 9.80
CA PRO A 139 18.43 3.61 9.51
C PRO A 139 18.30 4.53 8.30
N ASP A 140 19.37 5.25 7.94
CA ASP A 140 19.38 6.23 6.86
C ASP A 140 19.97 5.66 5.56
N SER A 141 20.38 4.39 5.56
CA SER A 141 20.88 3.71 4.36
C SER A 141 19.81 3.73 3.26
N ASP A 142 20.12 4.38 2.14
CA ASP A 142 19.36 4.25 0.91
C ASP A 142 19.74 2.95 0.22
N TRP A 143 18.74 2.17 -0.17
CA TRP A 143 18.91 0.96 -0.97
C TRP A 143 18.75 1.32 -2.45
N PRO A 144 19.83 1.64 -3.19
CA PRO A 144 19.74 1.94 -4.60
C PRO A 144 19.18 0.71 -5.33
N ALA A 145 18.16 0.92 -6.16
CA ALA A 145 17.40 -0.13 -6.84
C ALA A 145 16.75 -1.19 -5.91
N GLY A 146 16.58 -0.88 -4.62
CA GLY A 146 15.93 -1.78 -3.67
C GLY A 146 16.80 -2.95 -3.20
N GLU A 147 18.12 -2.88 -3.32
CA GLU A 147 19.00 -3.92 -2.80
C GLU A 147 19.78 -3.42 -1.57
N PRO A 148 19.96 -4.27 -0.53
CA PRO A 148 20.75 -3.92 0.64
C PRO A 148 22.22 -3.71 0.28
N SER A 149 22.93 -2.99 1.14
CA SER A 149 24.40 -2.96 1.04
C SER A 149 24.99 -4.36 1.26
N PRO A 150 26.16 -4.70 0.69
CA PRO A 150 26.78 -6.03 0.86
C PRO A 150 26.97 -6.44 2.34
N MET A 151 27.23 -5.45 3.21
CA MET A 151 27.39 -5.67 4.64
C MET A 151 26.05 -6.04 5.31
N GLU A 152 24.97 -5.33 4.98
CA GLU A 152 23.62 -5.67 5.46
C GLU A 152 23.17 -7.02 4.93
N GLU A 153 23.43 -7.30 3.65
CA GLU A 153 23.11 -8.58 3.05
C GLU A 153 23.80 -9.73 3.79
N GLN A 154 25.08 -9.59 4.13
CA GLN A 154 25.81 -10.60 4.90
C GLN A 154 25.20 -10.83 6.30
N ILE A 155 24.77 -9.76 6.98
CA ILE A 155 24.10 -9.84 8.29
C ILE A 155 22.79 -10.63 8.18
N PHE A 156 22.01 -10.39 7.12
CA PHE A 156 20.79 -11.13 6.85
C PHE A 156 21.06 -12.59 6.47
N GLN A 157 22.05 -12.84 5.61
CA GLN A 157 22.45 -14.19 5.20
C GLN A 157 22.85 -15.06 6.41
N ASN A 158 23.50 -14.49 7.43
CA ASN A 158 23.82 -15.19 8.67
C ASN A 158 22.55 -15.72 9.38
N SER A 159 21.45 -14.97 9.35
CA SER A 159 20.16 -15.38 9.92
C SER A 159 19.45 -16.39 9.01
N HIS A 160 19.47 -16.17 7.69
CA HIS A 160 18.90 -17.08 6.70
C HIS A 160 19.57 -18.45 6.69
N HIS A 161 20.87 -18.54 6.96
CA HIS A 161 21.57 -19.81 7.07
C HIS A 161 20.95 -20.72 8.14
N VAL A 162 20.71 -20.17 9.33
CA VAL A 162 20.07 -20.90 10.44
C VAL A 162 18.64 -21.28 10.07
N LEU A 163 17.85 -20.34 9.56
CA LEU A 163 16.46 -20.60 9.16
C LEU A 163 16.35 -21.70 8.11
N LYS A 164 17.22 -21.69 7.09
CA LYS A 164 17.23 -22.70 6.02
C LYS A 164 17.51 -24.10 6.57
N GLN A 165 18.39 -24.22 7.55
CA GLN A 165 18.69 -25.49 8.19
C GLN A 165 17.56 -25.93 9.14
N LEU A 166 17.03 -25.02 9.96
CA LEU A 166 15.90 -25.31 10.85
C LEU A 166 14.65 -25.77 10.10
N LEU A 167 14.33 -25.15 8.96
CA LEU A 167 13.19 -25.54 8.14
C LEU A 167 13.34 -26.92 7.49
N LYS A 168 14.58 -27.42 7.34
CA LYS A 168 14.85 -28.79 6.87
C LYS A 168 14.79 -29.81 8.00
N MET A 169 15.30 -29.45 9.17
CA MET A 169 15.38 -30.35 10.33
C MET A 169 14.02 -30.53 11.01
N VAL A 170 13.22 -29.45 11.12
CA VAL A 170 11.98 -29.42 11.90
C VAL A 170 10.78 -29.28 10.94
N PRO A 171 9.96 -30.33 10.74
CA PRO A 171 8.85 -30.30 9.78
C PRO A 171 7.81 -29.21 10.05
N MET A 172 7.52 -28.92 11.33
CA MET A 172 6.55 -27.89 11.74
C MET A 172 7.12 -26.47 11.79
N ALA A 173 8.44 -26.29 11.58
CA ALA A 173 9.04 -24.96 11.67
C ALA A 173 8.48 -23.99 10.63
N GLY A 174 7.97 -24.49 9.50
CA GLY A 174 7.34 -23.65 8.48
C GLY A 174 6.07 -22.94 8.96
N GLU A 175 5.15 -23.67 9.59
CA GLU A 175 3.90 -23.09 10.12
C GLU A 175 4.19 -22.16 11.29
N LEU A 176 5.11 -22.55 12.18
CA LEU A 176 5.57 -21.71 13.28
C LEU A 176 6.23 -20.42 12.77
N LEU A 177 7.00 -20.48 11.69
CA LEU A 177 7.61 -19.32 11.07
C LEU A 177 6.57 -18.35 10.51
N VAL A 178 5.51 -18.84 9.85
CA VAL A 178 4.40 -17.97 9.37
C VAL A 178 3.75 -17.24 10.55
N SER A 179 3.47 -17.95 11.64
CA SER A 179 2.89 -17.34 12.85
C SER A 179 3.83 -16.32 13.49
N SER A 180 5.13 -16.63 13.56
CA SER A 180 6.16 -15.74 14.10
C SER A 180 6.28 -14.46 13.27
N LEU A 181 6.32 -14.59 11.94
CA LEU A 181 6.39 -13.47 11.01
C LEU A 181 5.16 -12.57 11.07
N ALA A 182 3.97 -13.14 11.25
CA ALA A 182 2.74 -12.37 11.39
C ALA A 182 2.71 -11.56 12.70
N LYS A 183 3.20 -12.15 13.80
CA LYS A 183 3.24 -11.53 15.13
C LYS A 183 4.29 -10.43 15.22
N SER A 184 5.46 -10.65 14.62
CA SER A 184 6.61 -9.74 14.68
C SER A 184 6.62 -8.70 13.56
N PHE A 185 5.57 -8.64 12.73
CA PHE A 185 5.48 -7.65 11.65
C PHE A 185 5.57 -6.22 12.22
N PRO A 186 6.40 -5.33 11.66
CA PRO A 186 6.62 -4.01 12.24
C PRO A 186 5.33 -3.17 12.32
N TYR A 187 5.15 -2.45 13.43
CA TYR A 187 4.04 -1.52 13.58
C TYR A 187 4.13 -0.36 12.58
N LYS A 188 2.97 0.16 12.13
CA LYS A 188 2.87 1.23 11.13
C LYS A 188 3.68 2.50 11.41
N GLY A 189 3.94 2.81 12.68
CA GLY A 189 4.76 3.97 13.10
C GLY A 189 6.27 3.71 13.19
N LYS A 190 6.75 2.50 12.88
CA LYS A 190 8.19 2.20 12.83
C LYS A 190 8.86 2.82 11.60
N THR A 191 10.18 2.95 11.64
CA THR A 191 10.95 3.55 10.54
C THR A 191 10.83 2.75 9.25
N THR A 192 10.93 3.45 8.11
CA THR A 192 10.86 2.87 6.77
C THR A 192 11.91 1.77 6.56
N ALA A 193 13.12 1.96 7.10
CA ALA A 193 14.21 0.98 6.99
C ALA A 193 13.82 -0.38 7.59
N ILE A 194 13.15 -0.39 8.76
CA ILE A 194 12.72 -1.63 9.42
C ILE A 194 11.71 -2.38 8.55
N HIS A 195 10.70 -1.69 8.02
CA HIS A 195 9.69 -2.29 7.13
C HIS A 195 10.34 -2.86 5.87
N ARG A 196 11.24 -2.09 5.25
CA ARG A 196 11.97 -2.48 4.04
C ARG A 196 12.80 -3.73 4.25
N SER A 197 13.64 -3.76 5.29
CA SER A 197 14.48 -4.93 5.62
C SER A 197 13.64 -6.15 5.99
N TYR A 198 12.53 -5.96 6.71
CA TYR A 198 11.64 -7.05 7.08
C TYR A 198 11.02 -7.71 5.84
N VAL A 199 10.44 -6.91 4.94
CA VAL A 199 9.82 -7.43 3.71
C VAL A 199 10.86 -8.04 2.77
N TYR A 200 12.04 -7.43 2.63
CA TYR A 200 13.14 -8.01 1.84
C TYR A 200 13.52 -9.42 2.33
N ASN A 201 13.74 -9.57 3.64
CA ASN A 201 14.07 -10.87 4.22
C ASN A 201 12.92 -11.87 4.08
N MET A 202 11.66 -11.44 4.22
CA MET A 202 10.51 -12.30 3.94
C MET A 202 10.48 -12.82 2.49
N LEU A 203 10.78 -11.96 1.52
CA LEU A 203 10.86 -12.35 0.11
C LEU A 203 12.04 -13.30 -0.15
N GLU A 204 13.16 -13.15 0.57
CA GLU A 204 14.29 -14.07 0.49
C GLU A 204 13.94 -15.47 0.99
N ILE A 205 13.11 -15.58 2.05
CA ILE A 205 12.61 -16.87 2.57
C ILE A 205 11.88 -17.67 1.47
N LEU A 206 11.13 -16.97 0.61
CA LEU A 206 10.35 -17.61 -0.46
C LEU A 206 11.21 -18.35 -1.47
N LYS A 207 12.47 -17.97 -1.64
CA LYS A 207 13.39 -18.63 -2.59
C LYS A 207 13.73 -20.06 -2.17
N TYR A 208 13.81 -20.34 -0.88
CA TYR A 208 14.15 -21.67 -0.37
C TYR A 208 13.00 -22.42 0.30
N GLN A 209 11.88 -21.74 0.62
CA GLN A 209 10.68 -22.37 1.17
C GLN A 209 9.42 -21.96 0.39
N PRO A 210 9.18 -22.54 -0.81
CA PRO A 210 8.05 -22.16 -1.66
C PRO A 210 6.69 -22.65 -1.13
N LYS A 211 6.67 -23.60 -0.19
CA LYS A 211 5.43 -24.22 0.33
C LYS A 211 4.43 -23.20 0.92
N TYR A 212 4.92 -22.18 1.61
CA TYR A 212 4.09 -21.16 2.30
C TYR A 212 4.00 -19.85 1.51
N ARG A 213 4.33 -19.88 0.22
CA ARG A 213 4.45 -18.68 -0.61
C ARG A 213 3.18 -17.83 -0.62
N GLN A 214 2.01 -18.47 -0.74
CA GLN A 214 0.73 -17.76 -0.75
C GLN A 214 0.47 -17.04 0.58
N ASP A 215 0.80 -17.66 1.72
CA ASP A 215 0.55 -17.09 3.05
C ASP A 215 1.45 -15.87 3.31
N PHE A 216 2.73 -15.97 2.92
CA PHE A 216 3.69 -14.87 3.03
C PHE A 216 3.29 -13.67 2.15
N LEU A 217 2.97 -13.92 0.87
CA LEU A 217 2.55 -12.85 -0.04
C LEU A 217 1.23 -12.23 0.44
N SER A 218 0.28 -13.03 0.91
CA SER A 218 -0.97 -12.53 1.50
C SER A 218 -0.72 -11.66 2.73
N LEU A 219 0.20 -12.05 3.61
CA LEU A 219 0.56 -11.27 4.80
C LEU A 219 1.21 -9.93 4.42
N ILE A 220 2.18 -9.94 3.50
CA ILE A 220 2.85 -8.73 3.01
C ILE A 220 1.83 -7.77 2.40
N VAL A 221 1.00 -8.25 1.45
CA VAL A 221 0.00 -7.41 0.78
C VAL A 221 -1.04 -6.90 1.75
N SER A 222 -1.52 -7.71 2.71
CA SER A 222 -2.48 -7.26 3.72
C SER A 222 -1.91 -6.10 4.56
N LYS A 223 -0.64 -6.18 4.96
CA LYS A 223 0.03 -5.11 5.70
C LYS A 223 0.30 -3.88 4.85
N MET A 224 0.57 -4.04 3.57
CA MET A 224 0.67 -2.91 2.65
C MET A 224 -0.68 -2.22 2.44
N VAL A 225 -1.78 -2.97 2.34
CA VAL A 225 -3.14 -2.40 2.31
C VAL A 225 -3.44 -1.62 3.58
N GLU A 226 -3.07 -2.12 4.75
CA GLU A 226 -3.19 -1.36 6.01
C GLU A 226 -2.40 -0.04 5.98
N LEU A 227 -1.21 -0.01 5.38
CA LEU A 227 -0.42 1.23 5.22
C LEU A 227 -1.05 2.19 4.20
N ASP A 228 -1.56 1.66 3.09
CA ASP A 228 -2.18 2.43 1.99
C ASP A 228 -3.45 3.15 2.46
N VAL A 229 -4.33 2.46 3.21
CA VAL A 229 -5.54 3.06 3.78
C VAL A 229 -5.21 4.16 4.80
N ASN A 230 -4.07 4.06 5.48
CA ASN A 230 -3.59 5.06 6.44
C ASN A 230 -2.79 6.21 5.79
N ALA A 231 -2.62 6.22 4.47
CA ALA A 231 -1.96 7.28 3.71
C ALA A 231 -2.86 7.72 2.55
N PRO A 232 -4.01 8.36 2.84
CA PRO A 232 -4.93 8.78 1.80
C PRO A 232 -4.25 9.83 0.91
N ARG A 233 -4.65 9.84 -0.37
CA ARG A 233 -4.03 10.71 -1.38
C ARG A 233 -4.04 12.20 -1.01
N ALA A 234 -5.08 12.70 -0.35
CA ALA A 234 -5.17 14.09 0.06
C ALA A 234 -4.03 14.47 1.02
N ASP A 235 -3.72 13.61 1.99
CA ASP A 235 -2.66 13.84 2.97
C ASP A 235 -1.27 13.76 2.32
N ILE A 236 -1.11 12.88 1.34
CA ILE A 236 0.12 12.81 0.54
C ILE A 236 0.29 14.12 -0.26
N ASP A 237 -0.73 14.52 -1.01
CA ASP A 237 -0.67 15.73 -1.84
C ASP A 237 -0.40 16.97 -0.97
N LEU A 238 -1.01 17.08 0.22
CA LEU A 238 -0.73 18.16 1.19
C LEU A 238 0.72 18.14 1.70
N ALA A 239 1.21 16.97 2.13
CA ALA A 239 2.57 16.84 2.66
C ALA A 239 3.65 17.13 1.60
N GLU A 240 3.36 16.86 0.32
CA GLU A 240 4.27 17.18 -0.78
C GLU A 240 4.23 18.69 -1.15
N ASP A 241 3.03 19.32 -1.10
CA ASP A 241 2.79 20.73 -1.46
C ASP A 241 3.25 21.74 -0.35
N GLU A 242 3.21 21.38 0.94
CA GLU A 242 3.43 22.29 2.09
C GLU A 242 4.83 22.96 2.20
N GLU A 243 5.84 22.52 1.44
CA GLU A 243 7.21 23.08 1.50
C GLU A 243 7.73 23.64 0.16
N MET A 244 6.85 23.88 -0.83
CA MET A 244 7.26 24.60 -2.04
C MET A 244 7.62 26.08 -1.80
N ASP A 245 7.43 26.61 -0.59
CA ASP A 245 7.66 28.02 -0.22
C ASP A 245 9.02 28.32 0.46
N VAL A 246 9.97 27.36 0.50
CA VAL A 246 11.35 27.64 0.93
C VAL A 246 12.28 27.55 -0.27
N GLU A 247 12.37 28.66 -1.01
CA GLU A 247 13.46 28.94 -1.93
C GLU A 247 14.80 28.88 -1.17
N THR A 248 15.40 27.69 -1.10
CA THR A 248 16.84 27.56 -0.86
C THR A 248 17.46 26.95 -2.10
N GLU A 249 18.20 27.81 -2.79
CA GLU A 249 19.04 27.52 -3.94
C GLU A 249 19.94 26.31 -3.69
N ASP A 250 19.60 25.16 -4.28
CA ASP A 250 20.58 24.11 -4.55
C ASP A 250 20.28 23.49 -5.93
N ILE A 251 20.64 24.25 -6.97
CA ILE A 251 20.42 23.95 -8.40
C ILE A 251 21.28 22.76 -8.91
N PHE A 252 22.03 22.07 -8.05
CA PHE A 252 22.94 20.97 -8.44
C PHE A 252 22.78 19.65 -7.65
N SER A 253 21.56 19.29 -7.23
CA SER A 253 21.26 17.95 -6.66
C SER A 253 20.09 17.23 -7.37
N MET A 254 20.12 17.18 -8.71
CA MET A 254 19.08 16.50 -9.53
C MET A 254 18.93 14.98 -9.31
N GLU A 255 19.72 14.33 -8.44
CA GLU A 255 19.69 12.87 -8.22
C GLU A 255 19.23 12.40 -6.83
N GLN A 256 18.92 13.30 -5.86
CA GLN A 256 18.58 12.89 -4.48
C GLN A 256 17.12 13.07 -4.02
N ASN A 257 16.23 13.66 -4.82
CA ASN A 257 14.82 13.86 -4.43
C ASN A 257 13.89 12.73 -4.91
N SER A 258 14.16 11.49 -4.50
CA SER A 258 13.22 10.37 -4.69
C SER A 258 12.55 9.91 -3.40
N LYS A 259 12.74 10.64 -2.30
CA LYS A 259 12.18 10.32 -0.99
C LYS A 259 10.83 11.04 -0.84
N MET A 260 9.77 10.28 -0.58
CA MET A 260 8.46 10.87 -0.25
C MET A 260 8.56 11.59 1.10
N LYS A 261 7.94 12.76 1.23
CA LYS A 261 7.90 13.53 2.48
C LYS A 261 6.94 12.91 3.49
N HIS A 262 5.81 12.38 3.02
CA HIS A 262 4.87 11.68 3.90
C HIS A 262 5.48 10.34 4.39
N PRO A 263 5.64 10.10 5.71
CA PRO A 263 6.42 8.97 6.24
C PRO A 263 5.82 7.59 5.92
N VAL A 264 4.48 7.47 5.99
CA VAL A 264 3.78 6.22 5.62
C VAL A 264 3.85 5.97 4.11
N ALA A 265 3.63 7.00 3.28
CA ALA A 265 3.76 6.90 1.83
C ALA A 265 5.20 6.55 1.40
N ASN A 266 6.22 7.13 2.04
CA ASN A 266 7.62 6.75 1.84
C ASN A 266 7.85 5.27 2.13
N THR A 267 7.27 4.78 3.22
CA THR A 267 7.37 3.37 3.58
C THR A 267 6.67 2.49 2.53
N LEU A 268 5.45 2.85 2.14
CA LEU A 268 4.70 2.13 1.12
C LEU A 268 5.42 2.13 -0.23
N ASP A 269 6.05 3.22 -0.62
CA ASP A 269 6.79 3.35 -1.88
C ASP A 269 7.97 2.36 -1.94
N HIS A 270 8.72 2.25 -0.85
CA HIS A 270 9.79 1.27 -0.72
C HIS A 270 9.25 -0.17 -0.81
N LEU A 271 8.14 -0.47 -0.15
CA LEU A 271 7.54 -1.80 -0.17
C LEU A 271 6.97 -2.17 -1.55
N MET A 272 6.31 -1.22 -2.23
CA MET A 272 5.82 -1.37 -3.59
C MET A 272 6.96 -1.62 -4.56
N LEU A 273 8.07 -0.87 -4.44
CA LEU A 273 9.28 -1.07 -5.23
C LEU A 273 9.84 -2.50 -5.04
N GLN A 274 9.97 -2.97 -3.80
CA GLN A 274 10.44 -4.35 -3.52
C GLN A 274 9.56 -5.40 -4.18
N LEU A 275 8.24 -5.28 -4.07
CA LEU A 275 7.31 -6.22 -4.68
C LEU A 275 7.37 -6.18 -6.21
N PHE A 276 7.49 -5.01 -6.83
CA PHE A 276 7.62 -4.92 -8.29
C PHE A 276 8.92 -5.56 -8.80
N ILE A 277 10.03 -5.35 -8.09
CA ILE A 277 11.31 -6.02 -8.39
C ILE A 277 11.16 -7.54 -8.26
N PHE A 278 10.54 -8.02 -7.17
CA PHE A 278 10.29 -9.43 -6.94
C PHE A 278 9.43 -10.04 -8.07
N ILE A 279 8.30 -9.41 -8.40
CA ILE A 279 7.41 -9.85 -9.49
C ILE A 279 8.16 -9.89 -10.82
N LYS A 280 8.96 -8.87 -11.13
CA LYS A 280 9.76 -8.83 -12.36
C LYS A 280 10.76 -9.98 -12.41
N LYS A 281 11.47 -10.25 -11.31
CA LYS A 281 12.45 -11.35 -11.19
C LYS A 281 11.77 -12.72 -11.36
N GLU A 282 10.62 -12.94 -10.74
CA GLU A 282 9.88 -14.21 -10.84
C GLU A 282 9.27 -14.46 -12.23
N CYS A 283 8.83 -13.41 -12.91
CA CYS A 283 8.27 -13.47 -14.26
C CYS A 283 9.34 -13.64 -15.36
N THR A 284 10.59 -13.30 -15.06
CA THR A 284 11.72 -13.38 -16.01
C THR A 284 12.42 -14.73 -15.89
N ASP A 285 12.72 -15.35 -17.02
CA ASP A 285 13.51 -16.58 -17.03
C ASP A 285 15.00 -16.27 -16.78
N PRO A 286 15.67 -16.91 -15.80
CA PRO A 286 17.07 -16.63 -15.48
C PRO A 286 18.04 -16.95 -16.63
N ILE A 287 17.65 -17.84 -17.54
CA ILE A 287 18.51 -18.32 -18.62
C ILE A 287 18.30 -17.48 -19.87
N SER A 288 17.04 -17.28 -20.28
CA SER A 288 16.72 -16.50 -21.48
C SER A 288 16.69 -14.98 -21.25
N ASN A 289 16.67 -14.52 -19.99
CA ASN A 289 16.36 -13.13 -19.58
C ASN A 289 15.08 -12.57 -20.22
N ALA A 290 14.21 -13.46 -20.68
CA ALA A 290 12.95 -13.13 -21.34
C ALA A 290 11.80 -13.39 -20.37
N THR A 291 10.83 -12.49 -20.36
CA THR A 291 9.60 -12.65 -19.58
C THR A 291 8.75 -13.74 -20.23
N THR A 292 8.49 -14.86 -19.56
CA THR A 292 7.76 -16.02 -20.11
C THR A 292 6.30 -16.03 -19.66
N LEU A 293 5.37 -16.40 -20.55
CA LEU A 293 3.93 -16.39 -20.25
C LEU A 293 3.54 -17.31 -19.09
N GLU A 294 4.11 -18.51 -19.03
CA GLU A 294 3.79 -19.50 -17.99
C GLU A 294 4.16 -19.01 -16.58
N ARG A 295 5.35 -18.43 -16.44
CA ARG A 295 5.80 -17.82 -15.17
C ARG A 295 4.90 -16.65 -14.77
N CYS A 296 4.63 -15.75 -15.71
CA CYS A 296 3.73 -14.62 -15.47
C CYS A 296 2.32 -15.09 -15.06
N TYR A 297 1.82 -16.16 -15.68
CA TYR A 297 0.51 -16.73 -15.35
C TYR A 297 0.48 -17.37 -13.95
N SER A 298 1.57 -18.03 -13.52
CA SER A 298 1.70 -18.54 -12.16
C SER A 298 1.64 -17.42 -11.13
N VAL A 299 2.45 -16.38 -11.32
CA VAL A 299 2.47 -15.19 -10.45
C VAL A 299 1.11 -14.49 -10.46
N TYR A 300 0.50 -14.34 -11.63
CA TYR A 300 -0.86 -13.82 -11.79
C TYR A 300 -1.88 -14.60 -10.94
N LYS A 301 -1.84 -15.94 -10.95
CA LYS A 301 -2.80 -16.77 -10.20
C LYS A 301 -2.64 -16.60 -8.69
N GLU A 302 -1.41 -16.49 -8.20
CA GLU A 302 -1.09 -16.25 -6.79
C GLU A 302 -1.64 -14.89 -6.33
N PHE A 303 -1.31 -13.83 -7.07
CA PHE A 303 -1.76 -12.47 -6.75
C PHE A 303 -3.25 -12.25 -7.00
N LEU A 304 -3.88 -12.96 -7.94
CA LEU A 304 -5.33 -12.90 -8.16
C LEU A 304 -6.10 -13.38 -6.92
N GLN A 305 -5.64 -14.44 -6.26
CA GLN A 305 -6.27 -14.92 -5.02
C GLN A 305 -6.12 -13.91 -3.88
N ILE A 306 -4.98 -13.22 -3.80
CA ILE A 306 -4.74 -12.15 -2.82
C ILE A 306 -5.63 -10.95 -3.13
N PHE A 307 -5.70 -10.55 -4.41
CA PHE A 307 -6.55 -9.48 -4.88
C PHE A 307 -8.01 -9.73 -4.50
N GLU A 308 -8.51 -10.95 -4.73
CA GLU A 308 -9.89 -11.34 -4.44
C GLU A 308 -10.25 -11.26 -2.94
N ARG A 309 -9.30 -11.66 -2.08
CA ARG A 309 -9.51 -11.80 -0.63
C ARG A 309 -9.20 -10.53 0.15
N VAL A 310 -8.23 -9.73 -0.31
CA VAL A 310 -7.66 -8.60 0.44
C VAL A 310 -7.96 -7.27 -0.26
N ILE A 311 -7.60 -7.12 -1.54
CA ILE A 311 -7.66 -5.82 -2.23
C ILE A 311 -9.10 -5.48 -2.63
N LEU A 312 -9.79 -6.37 -3.34
CA LEU A 312 -11.15 -6.15 -3.85
C LEU A 312 -12.19 -5.79 -2.77
N PRO A 313 -12.21 -6.41 -1.57
CA PRO A 313 -13.13 -6.02 -0.51
C PRO A 313 -12.70 -4.78 0.27
N THR A 314 -11.44 -4.32 0.12
CA THR A 314 -10.97 -3.15 0.86
C THR A 314 -11.29 -1.87 0.10
N HIS A 315 -11.91 -0.92 0.79
CA HIS A 315 -12.22 0.39 0.23
C HIS A 315 -11.05 1.35 0.42
N ASN A 316 -10.93 2.31 -0.49
CA ASN A 316 -9.99 3.44 -0.38
C ASN A 316 -8.50 3.06 -0.37
N THR A 317 -8.11 2.06 -1.16
CA THR A 317 -6.69 1.82 -1.50
C THR A 317 -6.32 2.63 -2.73
N HIS A 318 -5.12 3.22 -2.77
CA HIS A 318 -4.67 4.10 -3.87
C HIS A 318 -3.47 3.54 -4.63
N HIS A 319 -2.67 2.67 -4.00
CA HIS A 319 -1.40 2.22 -4.56
C HIS A 319 -1.32 0.70 -4.68
N VAL A 320 -1.78 -0.07 -3.70
CA VAL A 320 -1.53 -1.53 -3.64
C VAL A 320 -2.19 -2.29 -4.80
N GLN A 321 -3.31 -1.82 -5.33
CA GLN A 321 -3.95 -2.38 -6.51
C GLN A 321 -3.07 -2.37 -7.76
N TYR A 322 -2.06 -1.48 -7.82
CA TYR A 322 -1.11 -1.44 -8.94
C TYR A 322 -0.22 -2.67 -9.02
N ILE A 323 -0.14 -3.51 -7.97
CA ILE A 323 0.47 -4.84 -8.03
C ILE A 323 -0.17 -5.67 -9.14
N MET A 324 -1.51 -5.76 -9.13
CA MET A 324 -2.24 -6.54 -10.12
C MET A 324 -2.14 -5.89 -11.51
N TRP A 325 -2.16 -4.56 -11.55
CA TRP A 325 -2.01 -3.81 -12.79
C TRP A 325 -0.67 -4.04 -13.47
N TYR A 326 0.42 -4.02 -12.70
CA TYR A 326 1.77 -4.24 -13.21
C TYR A 326 1.95 -5.68 -13.73
N ILE A 327 1.42 -6.68 -13.03
CA ILE A 327 1.44 -8.07 -13.53
C ILE A 327 0.73 -8.16 -14.89
N CYS A 328 -0.39 -7.44 -15.04
CA CYS A 328 -1.12 -7.40 -16.32
C CYS A 328 -0.37 -6.63 -17.41
N SER A 329 0.44 -5.62 -17.08
CA SER A 329 1.23 -4.86 -18.06
C SER A 329 2.38 -5.67 -18.66
N LEU A 330 2.88 -6.67 -17.94
CA LEU A 330 3.95 -7.56 -18.44
C LEU A 330 3.52 -8.34 -19.69
N ARG A 331 2.25 -8.77 -19.76
CA ARG A 331 1.70 -9.52 -20.89
C ARG A 331 0.23 -9.11 -21.13
N PRO A 332 -0.11 -8.48 -22.27
CA PRO A 332 -1.46 -8.00 -22.55
C PRO A 332 -2.56 -9.07 -22.44
N LYS A 333 -2.24 -10.35 -22.69
CA LYS A 333 -3.22 -11.43 -22.55
C LYS A 333 -3.69 -11.62 -21.10
N LEU A 334 -2.84 -11.34 -20.11
CA LEU A 334 -3.23 -11.40 -18.70
C LEU A 334 -4.24 -10.31 -18.35
N ALA A 335 -4.10 -9.14 -18.96
CA ALA A 335 -5.06 -8.04 -18.82
C ALA A 335 -6.46 -8.46 -19.30
N GLU A 336 -6.55 -9.16 -20.43
CA GLU A 336 -7.84 -9.68 -20.94
C GLU A 336 -8.46 -10.70 -19.98
N VAL A 337 -7.65 -11.62 -19.45
CA VAL A 337 -8.10 -12.64 -18.49
C VAL A 337 -8.56 -11.99 -17.19
N PHE A 338 -7.85 -10.97 -16.71
CA PHE A 338 -8.19 -10.22 -15.50
C PHE A 338 -9.53 -9.50 -15.63
N VAL A 339 -9.73 -8.77 -16.73
CA VAL A 339 -10.98 -8.04 -16.98
C VAL A 339 -12.16 -9.00 -17.12
N LYS A 340 -12.00 -10.13 -17.83
CA LYS A 340 -13.04 -11.17 -17.92
C LYS A 340 -13.38 -11.77 -16.56
N TYR A 341 -12.37 -11.99 -15.71
CA TYR A 341 -12.58 -12.45 -14.34
C TYR A 341 -13.38 -11.42 -13.52
N LEU A 342 -13.00 -10.14 -13.55
CA LEU A 342 -13.73 -9.07 -12.85
C LEU A 342 -15.17 -8.94 -13.38
N TRP A 343 -15.38 -9.10 -14.69
CA TRP A 343 -16.70 -9.06 -15.29
C TRP A 343 -17.59 -10.21 -14.79
N ALA A 344 -17.04 -11.43 -14.68
CA ALA A 344 -17.74 -12.55 -14.07
C ALA A 344 -18.13 -12.28 -12.60
N GLN A 345 -17.26 -11.60 -11.83
CA GLN A 345 -17.58 -11.16 -10.47
C GLN A 345 -18.70 -10.11 -10.47
N ALA A 346 -18.70 -9.15 -11.40
CA ALA A 346 -19.74 -8.14 -11.53
C ALA A 346 -21.12 -8.74 -11.86
N LEU A 347 -21.16 -9.85 -12.61
CA LEU A 347 -22.38 -10.57 -12.97
C LEU A 347 -22.85 -11.55 -11.86
N GLY A 348 -21.99 -11.90 -10.92
CA GLY A 348 -22.28 -12.87 -9.86
C GLY A 348 -23.39 -12.42 -8.91
N VAL A 349 -24.61 -12.91 -9.10
CA VAL A 349 -25.79 -12.57 -8.26
C VAL A 349 -25.62 -13.03 -6.79
N HIS A 350 -24.77 -14.03 -6.55
CA HIS A 350 -24.43 -14.52 -5.22
C HIS A 350 -23.51 -13.57 -4.42
N LEU A 351 -22.91 -12.58 -5.08
CA LEU A 351 -22.01 -11.63 -4.44
C LEU A 351 -22.76 -10.37 -3.97
N PRO A 352 -22.35 -9.77 -2.84
CA PRO A 352 -22.92 -8.52 -2.37
C PRO A 352 -22.81 -7.40 -3.43
N PRO A 353 -23.82 -6.51 -3.56
CA PRO A 353 -23.79 -5.41 -4.53
C PRO A 353 -22.51 -4.58 -4.49
N ILE A 354 -22.02 -4.25 -3.28
CA ILE A 354 -20.80 -3.45 -3.08
C ILE A 354 -19.60 -4.07 -3.80
N ARG A 355 -19.38 -5.38 -3.66
CA ARG A 355 -18.28 -6.09 -4.32
C ARG A 355 -18.42 -6.08 -5.84
N ARG A 356 -19.66 -6.19 -6.34
CA ARG A 356 -19.95 -6.13 -7.79
C ARG A 356 -19.68 -4.73 -8.33
N GLN A 357 -20.05 -3.69 -7.59
CA GLN A 357 -19.77 -2.29 -7.93
C GLN A 357 -18.26 -2.01 -7.95
N SER A 358 -17.52 -2.48 -6.93
CA SER A 358 -16.06 -2.39 -6.90
C SER A 358 -15.43 -3.08 -8.11
N ALA A 359 -15.90 -4.29 -8.47
CA ALA A 359 -15.39 -4.99 -9.66
C ALA A 359 -15.58 -4.16 -10.95
N ILE A 360 -16.75 -3.53 -11.12
CA ILE A 360 -17.01 -2.64 -12.28
C ILE A 360 -16.10 -1.42 -12.26
N ALA A 361 -15.89 -0.81 -11.09
CA ALA A 361 -14.99 0.32 -10.92
C ALA A 361 -13.53 -0.06 -11.28
N TYR A 362 -13.07 -1.24 -10.85
CA TYR A 362 -11.76 -1.78 -11.26
C TYR A 362 -11.68 -1.97 -12.78
N ILE A 363 -12.70 -2.55 -13.43
CA ILE A 363 -12.72 -2.72 -14.90
C ILE A 363 -12.62 -1.37 -15.60
N ALA A 364 -13.49 -0.43 -15.25
CA ALA A 364 -13.57 0.88 -15.89
C ALA A 364 -12.29 1.70 -15.72
N SER A 365 -11.74 1.73 -14.50
CA SER A 365 -10.50 2.45 -14.22
C SER A 365 -9.29 1.76 -14.86
N PHE A 366 -9.23 0.42 -14.84
CA PHE A 366 -8.12 -0.34 -15.44
C PHE A 366 -8.05 -0.11 -16.95
N LEU A 367 -9.17 -0.30 -17.67
CA LEU A 367 -9.20 -0.17 -19.12
C LEU A 367 -9.00 1.28 -19.60
N ALA A 368 -9.41 2.27 -18.81
CA ALA A 368 -9.16 3.67 -19.12
C ALA A 368 -7.67 4.01 -19.06
N ARG A 369 -6.97 3.50 -18.03
CA ARG A 369 -5.61 3.91 -17.67
C ARG A 369 -4.52 3.04 -18.27
N SER A 370 -4.84 1.87 -18.83
CA SER A 370 -3.87 0.95 -19.40
C SER A 370 -3.59 1.25 -20.88
N ASN A 371 -2.36 1.62 -21.23
CA ASN A 371 -1.99 1.93 -22.62
C ASN A 371 -1.69 0.68 -23.48
N TYR A 372 -1.52 -0.49 -22.85
CA TYR A 372 -1.18 -1.76 -23.49
C TYR A 372 -2.39 -2.61 -23.87
N VAL A 373 -3.61 -2.14 -23.58
CA VAL A 373 -4.85 -2.83 -23.93
C VAL A 373 -5.23 -2.48 -25.37
N LYS A 374 -5.51 -3.51 -26.17
CA LYS A 374 -5.93 -3.35 -27.56
C LYS A 374 -7.34 -2.78 -27.67
N ILE A 375 -7.56 -1.95 -28.69
CA ILE A 375 -8.86 -1.32 -28.96
C ILE A 375 -9.95 -2.35 -29.28
N GLU A 376 -9.61 -3.47 -29.91
CA GLU A 376 -10.55 -4.56 -30.19
C GLU A 376 -11.12 -5.13 -28.90
N PHE A 377 -10.25 -5.43 -27.93
CA PHE A 377 -10.68 -5.94 -26.64
C PHE A 377 -11.51 -4.91 -25.85
N LEU A 378 -11.14 -3.62 -25.92
CA LEU A 378 -11.95 -2.56 -25.31
C LEU A 378 -13.37 -2.52 -25.88
N LYS A 379 -13.52 -2.67 -27.20
CA LYS A 379 -14.85 -2.75 -27.84
C LYS A 379 -15.64 -3.95 -27.37
N ASP A 380 -15.02 -5.13 -27.28
CA ASP A 380 -15.70 -6.33 -26.78
C ASP A 380 -16.28 -6.10 -25.38
N VAL A 381 -15.49 -5.47 -24.48
CA VAL A 381 -15.96 -5.15 -23.12
C VAL A 381 -17.08 -4.10 -23.12
N LEU A 382 -16.98 -3.06 -23.96
CA LEU A 382 -18.05 -2.06 -24.09
C LEU A 382 -19.35 -2.68 -24.61
N GLN A 383 -19.24 -3.64 -25.54
CA GLN A 383 -20.38 -4.39 -26.07
C GLN A 383 -21.01 -5.25 -24.97
N ASP A 384 -20.21 -6.02 -24.23
CA ASP A 384 -20.68 -6.84 -23.10
C ASP A 384 -21.41 -5.99 -22.04
N MET A 385 -20.87 -4.81 -21.72
CA MET A 385 -21.51 -3.86 -20.80
C MET A 385 -22.84 -3.35 -21.35
N ALA A 386 -22.89 -2.95 -22.63
CA ALA A 386 -24.10 -2.44 -23.27
C ALA A 386 -25.19 -3.52 -23.37
N ASP A 387 -24.84 -4.74 -23.78
CA ASP A 387 -25.77 -5.86 -23.88
C ASP A 387 -26.38 -6.21 -22.51
N TRP A 388 -25.55 -6.19 -21.47
CA TRP A 388 -26.04 -6.39 -20.10
C TRP A 388 -26.97 -5.25 -19.65
N ILE A 389 -26.63 -3.99 -19.94
CA ILE A 389 -27.49 -2.82 -19.65
C ILE A 389 -28.84 -2.96 -20.37
N HIS A 390 -28.85 -3.30 -21.65
CA HIS A 390 -30.09 -3.46 -22.43
C HIS A 390 -30.93 -4.62 -21.91
N GLY A 391 -30.31 -5.75 -21.56
CA GLY A 391 -30.98 -6.88 -20.92
C GLY A 391 -31.61 -6.48 -19.58
N TYR A 392 -30.91 -5.67 -18.78
CA TYR A 392 -31.42 -5.16 -17.51
C TYR A 392 -32.62 -4.24 -17.71
N ILE A 393 -32.55 -3.29 -18.64
CA ILE A 393 -33.66 -2.37 -18.96
C ILE A 393 -34.90 -3.16 -19.38
N ASN A 394 -34.75 -4.11 -20.30
CA ASN A 394 -35.88 -4.93 -20.79
C ASN A 394 -36.56 -5.73 -19.67
N ASN A 395 -35.79 -6.20 -18.67
CA ASN A 395 -36.31 -6.95 -17.54
C ASN A 395 -37.02 -6.05 -16.50
N GLN A 396 -36.75 -4.74 -16.53
CA GLN A 396 -37.29 -3.75 -15.58
C GLN A 396 -38.40 -2.88 -16.20
N ASP A 397 -38.61 -2.94 -17.52
CA ASP A 397 -39.67 -2.25 -18.26
C ASP A 397 -41.06 -2.75 -17.82
N GLY A 398 -41.55 -2.20 -16.70
CA GLY A 398 -42.84 -2.53 -16.10
C GLY A 398 -42.94 -2.22 -14.59
N GLN A 399 -41.82 -2.09 -13.89
CA GLN A 399 -41.81 -1.75 -12.46
C GLN A 399 -41.65 -0.24 -12.25
N LYS A 400 -42.59 0.40 -11.53
CA LYS A 400 -42.45 1.82 -11.14
C LYS A 400 -41.31 1.91 -10.12
N ALA A 401 -40.27 2.68 -10.48
CA ALA A 401 -39.07 3.03 -9.73
C ALA A 401 -39.13 2.73 -8.22
N VAL A 402 -38.62 1.56 -7.82
CA VAL A 402 -38.39 1.21 -6.43
C VAL A 402 -36.91 1.49 -6.14
N GLU A 403 -36.64 2.38 -5.19
CA GLU A 403 -35.34 2.74 -4.60
C GLU A 403 -34.07 2.66 -5.47
N ILE A 404 -33.37 3.79 -5.65
CA ILE A 404 -32.06 3.90 -6.34
C ILE A 404 -31.05 2.84 -5.86
N ARG A 405 -31.10 2.47 -4.58
CA ARG A 405 -30.23 1.45 -3.97
C ARG A 405 -30.41 0.05 -4.56
N LEU A 406 -31.59 -0.29 -5.06
CA LEU A 406 -31.87 -1.60 -5.67
C LEU A 406 -31.15 -1.76 -7.02
N HIS A 407 -30.93 -0.65 -7.72
CA HIS A 407 -30.33 -0.60 -9.06
C HIS A 407 -28.85 -0.16 -9.02
N SER A 408 -28.20 -0.25 -7.86
CA SER A 408 -26.85 0.30 -7.63
C SER A 408 -25.80 -0.26 -8.62
N VAL A 409 -25.82 -1.57 -8.88
CA VAL A 409 -24.94 -2.24 -9.85
C VAL A 409 -25.22 -1.76 -11.28
N PHE A 410 -26.49 -1.55 -11.63
CA PHE A 410 -26.88 -1.05 -12.96
C PHE A 410 -26.29 0.33 -13.22
N TYR A 411 -26.40 1.24 -12.26
CA TYR A 411 -25.80 2.57 -12.36
C TYR A 411 -24.27 2.50 -12.41
N SER A 412 -23.63 1.59 -11.67
CA SER A 412 -22.18 1.38 -11.76
C SER A 412 -21.73 0.90 -13.14
N VAL A 413 -22.46 -0.03 -13.81
CA VAL A 413 -22.14 -0.45 -15.19
C VAL A 413 -22.33 0.70 -16.16
N CYS A 414 -23.41 1.47 -16.04
CA CYS A 414 -23.63 2.68 -16.85
C CYS A 414 -22.49 3.70 -16.67
N GLN A 415 -22.08 3.95 -15.42
CA GLN A 415 -20.98 4.85 -15.12
C GLN A 415 -19.66 4.34 -15.70
N GLY A 416 -19.37 3.04 -15.60
CA GLY A 416 -18.19 2.42 -16.21
C GLY A 416 -18.17 2.58 -17.73
N LEU A 417 -19.32 2.35 -18.39
CA LEU A 417 -19.49 2.56 -19.83
C LEU A 417 -19.21 4.02 -20.22
N PHE A 418 -19.84 4.98 -19.53
CA PHE A 418 -19.65 6.41 -19.80
C PHE A 418 -18.20 6.85 -19.57
N TYR A 419 -17.59 6.40 -18.47
CA TYR A 419 -16.23 6.73 -18.10
C TYR A 419 -15.23 6.23 -19.16
N LEU A 420 -15.35 4.97 -19.61
CA LEU A 420 -14.48 4.40 -20.64
C LEU A 420 -14.61 5.13 -21.97
N MET A 421 -15.84 5.43 -22.37
CA MET A 421 -16.10 6.20 -23.59
C MET A 421 -15.48 7.60 -23.52
N CYS A 422 -15.54 8.27 -22.36
CA CYS A 422 -14.92 9.57 -22.17
C CYS A 422 -13.40 9.50 -22.24
N PHE A 423 -12.79 8.54 -21.55
CA PHE A 423 -11.35 8.48 -21.41
C PHE A 423 -10.65 8.05 -22.71
N ARG A 424 -11.20 7.05 -23.41
CA ARG A 424 -10.61 6.47 -24.62
C ARG A 424 -11.25 7.01 -25.91
N HIS A 425 -11.89 8.18 -25.86
CA HIS A 425 -12.60 8.75 -27.00
C HIS A 425 -11.70 8.92 -28.23
N LYS A 426 -10.46 9.42 -28.08
CA LYS A 426 -9.54 9.62 -29.21
C LYS A 426 -9.32 8.34 -30.03
N GLU A 427 -9.23 7.18 -29.36
CA GLU A 427 -9.05 5.89 -30.02
C GLU A 427 -10.38 5.30 -30.53
N LEU A 428 -11.44 5.44 -29.74
CA LEU A 428 -12.77 4.93 -30.07
C LEU A 428 -13.41 5.68 -31.24
N PHE A 429 -13.09 6.95 -31.47
CA PHE A 429 -13.68 7.77 -32.53
C PHE A 429 -12.77 7.98 -33.75
N ARG A 430 -11.55 7.39 -33.76
CA ARG A 430 -10.55 7.58 -34.82
C ARG A 430 -11.00 7.06 -36.19
N THR A 431 -11.66 5.89 -36.22
CA THR A 431 -11.95 5.16 -37.46
C THR A 431 -13.46 5.10 -37.71
N LYS A 432 -13.89 5.22 -38.98
CA LYS A 432 -15.30 5.08 -39.38
C LYS A 432 -15.95 3.77 -38.88
N GLN A 433 -15.20 2.66 -38.91
CA GLN A 433 -15.64 1.36 -38.38
C GLN A 433 -15.96 1.43 -36.88
N ASN A 434 -15.16 2.18 -36.10
CA ASN A 434 -15.40 2.35 -34.67
C ASN A 434 -16.66 3.19 -34.41
N MET A 435 -16.93 4.20 -35.24
CA MET A 435 -18.16 4.98 -35.14
C MET A 435 -19.41 4.14 -35.44
N VAL A 436 -19.34 3.23 -36.42
CA VAL A 436 -20.43 2.27 -36.70
C VAL A 436 -20.66 1.36 -35.50
N PHE A 437 -19.60 0.84 -34.90
CA PHE A 437 -19.67 0.06 -33.67
C PHE A 437 -20.34 0.84 -32.52
N LEU A 438 -19.91 2.08 -32.26
CA LEU A 438 -20.49 2.91 -31.19
C LEU A 438 -21.97 3.23 -31.41
N ARG A 439 -22.42 3.39 -32.65
CA ARG A 439 -23.85 3.50 -32.98
C ARG A 439 -24.61 2.21 -32.70
N GLY A 440 -23.95 1.07 -32.92
CA GLY A 440 -24.48 -0.27 -32.60
C GLY A 440 -24.77 -0.49 -31.11
N LEU A 441 -24.09 0.23 -30.20
CA LEU A 441 -24.33 0.15 -28.75
C LEU A 441 -25.70 0.70 -28.32
N ASN A 442 -26.41 1.42 -29.20
CA ASN A 442 -27.74 2.00 -28.95
C ASN A 442 -27.82 2.81 -27.63
N LEU A 443 -26.87 3.72 -27.43
CA LEU A 443 -26.76 4.56 -26.23
C LEU A 443 -27.99 5.43 -26.00
N THR A 444 -28.76 5.75 -27.05
CA THR A 444 -30.02 6.50 -26.94
C THR A 444 -31.00 5.82 -25.98
N LYS A 445 -31.14 4.49 -26.07
CA LYS A 445 -32.02 3.72 -25.17
C LYS A 445 -31.52 3.74 -23.73
N VAL A 446 -30.20 3.67 -23.53
CA VAL A 446 -29.57 3.71 -22.19
C VAL A 446 -29.82 5.06 -21.51
N VAL A 447 -29.64 6.16 -22.24
CA VAL A 447 -29.81 7.52 -21.70
C VAL A 447 -31.27 7.88 -21.43
N THR A 448 -32.21 7.37 -22.23
CA THR A 448 -33.64 7.72 -22.14
C THR A 448 -34.46 6.74 -21.29
N CYS A 449 -33.84 5.72 -20.71
CA CYS A 449 -34.55 4.74 -19.89
C CYS A 449 -35.18 5.36 -18.63
N SER A 450 -36.23 4.72 -18.11
CA SER A 450 -36.99 5.15 -16.93
C SER A 450 -36.14 5.27 -15.66
N LEU A 451 -35.06 4.47 -15.56
CA LEU A 451 -34.10 4.47 -14.45
C LEU A 451 -33.17 5.70 -14.46
N ASN A 452 -33.06 6.41 -15.58
CA ASN A 452 -32.35 7.69 -15.70
C ASN A 452 -30.92 7.72 -15.10
N PRO A 453 -29.97 6.95 -15.67
CA PRO A 453 -28.60 6.86 -15.17
C PRO A 453 -27.86 8.21 -15.17
N LEU A 454 -28.22 9.15 -16.05
CA LEU A 454 -27.63 10.50 -16.08
C LEU A 454 -27.90 11.34 -14.83
N LYS A 455 -28.89 10.97 -14.02
CA LYS A 455 -29.19 11.66 -12.74
C LYS A 455 -28.37 11.10 -11.57
N VAL A 456 -28.00 9.81 -11.62
CA VAL A 456 -27.39 9.08 -10.50
C VAL A 456 -25.88 8.94 -10.65
N CYS A 457 -25.38 8.79 -11.87
CA CYS A 457 -23.94 8.74 -12.15
C CYS A 457 -23.25 10.06 -11.81
N LEU A 458 -21.93 10.01 -11.59
CA LEU A 458 -21.13 11.18 -11.22
C LEU A 458 -21.34 12.35 -12.20
N PRO A 459 -21.72 13.56 -11.72
CA PRO A 459 -22.04 14.69 -12.60
C PRO A 459 -20.92 15.05 -13.57
N GLU A 460 -19.67 14.94 -13.15
CA GLU A 460 -18.51 15.30 -13.98
C GLU A 460 -18.29 14.30 -15.12
N VAL A 461 -18.51 13.00 -14.87
CA VAL A 461 -18.50 11.97 -15.93
C VAL A 461 -19.66 12.22 -16.90
N VAL A 462 -20.86 12.54 -16.39
CA VAL A 462 -22.04 12.82 -17.22
C VAL A 462 -21.85 14.06 -18.09
N LYS A 463 -21.29 15.14 -17.55
CA LYS A 463 -20.97 16.37 -18.30
C LYS A 463 -20.00 16.08 -19.44
N LYS A 464 -18.89 15.39 -19.16
CA LYS A 464 -17.91 15.02 -20.20
C LYS A 464 -18.48 14.07 -21.22
N PHE A 465 -19.25 13.07 -20.79
CA PHE A 465 -19.93 12.15 -21.68
C PHE A 465 -20.87 12.89 -22.63
N THR A 466 -21.64 13.86 -22.11
CA THR A 466 -22.55 14.67 -22.92
C THR A 466 -21.81 15.56 -23.91
N ALA A 467 -20.70 16.18 -23.50
CA ALA A 467 -19.86 17.00 -24.38
C ALA A 467 -19.25 16.16 -25.52
N ILE A 468 -18.66 15.00 -25.20
CA ILE A 468 -18.01 14.10 -26.17
C ILE A 468 -19.03 13.50 -27.13
N THR A 469 -20.15 12.97 -26.62
CA THR A 469 -21.19 12.37 -27.47
C THR A 469 -21.86 13.38 -28.39
N ARG A 470 -21.96 14.65 -27.97
CA ARG A 470 -22.38 15.77 -28.82
C ARG A 470 -21.34 16.07 -29.90
N ALA A 471 -20.07 16.24 -29.53
CA ALA A 471 -19.00 16.58 -30.46
C ALA A 471 -18.87 15.55 -31.60
N TYR A 472 -19.06 14.26 -31.30
CA TYR A 472 -19.03 13.17 -32.28
C TYR A 472 -20.40 12.79 -32.86
N GLN A 473 -21.46 13.55 -32.56
CA GLN A 473 -22.83 13.35 -33.07
C GLN A 473 -23.38 11.92 -32.86
N LEU A 474 -23.15 11.33 -31.67
CA LEU A 474 -23.71 10.02 -31.32
C LEU A 474 -25.09 10.12 -30.67
N VAL A 475 -25.20 10.88 -29.57
CA VAL A 475 -26.42 11.02 -28.77
C VAL A 475 -26.50 12.44 -28.22
N TYR A 476 -27.70 13.02 -28.24
CA TYR A 476 -27.97 14.33 -27.68
C TYR A 476 -28.61 14.18 -26.29
N CYS A 477 -27.80 14.34 -25.24
CA CYS A 477 -28.25 14.14 -23.85
C CYS A 477 -28.76 15.44 -23.17
N ASN A 478 -28.60 16.60 -23.81
CA ASN A 478 -28.87 17.91 -23.17
C ASN A 478 -30.29 18.05 -22.64
N SER A 479 -31.30 17.60 -23.37
CA SER A 479 -32.70 17.69 -22.94
C SER A 479 -32.98 16.88 -21.66
N VAL A 480 -32.35 15.72 -21.54
CA VAL A 480 -32.46 14.84 -20.37
C VAL A 480 -31.70 15.43 -19.18
N VAL A 481 -30.48 15.93 -19.42
CA VAL A 481 -29.66 16.60 -18.39
C VAL A 481 -30.34 17.87 -17.88
N GLU A 482 -30.88 18.71 -18.76
CA GLU A 482 -31.64 19.91 -18.36
C GLU A 482 -32.90 19.56 -17.58
N ARG A 483 -33.65 18.52 -17.99
CA ARG A 483 -34.81 18.03 -17.25
C ARG A 483 -34.42 17.54 -15.85
N ASN A 484 -33.27 16.88 -15.73
CA ASN A 484 -32.74 16.40 -14.45
C ASN A 484 -32.34 17.56 -13.54
N SER A 485 -31.64 18.56 -14.07
CA SER A 485 -31.26 19.78 -13.35
C SER A 485 -32.49 20.54 -12.85
N ARG A 486 -33.52 20.71 -13.70
CA ARG A 486 -34.79 21.36 -13.32
C ARG A 486 -35.56 20.58 -12.26
N SER A 487 -35.48 19.25 -12.28
CA SER A 487 -36.12 18.39 -11.28
C SER A 487 -35.35 18.32 -9.94
N ALA A 488 -34.10 18.79 -9.91
CA ALA A 488 -33.24 18.86 -8.72
C ALA A 488 -33.28 20.24 -8.05
N VAL A 489 -33.92 21.24 -8.66
CA VAL A 489 -34.17 22.54 -8.01
C VAL A 489 -35.20 22.33 -6.91
N PRO A 490 -34.89 22.66 -5.64
CA PRO A 490 -35.85 22.50 -4.56
C PRO A 490 -37.06 23.39 -4.82
N ILE A 491 -38.24 22.78 -4.87
CA ILE A 491 -39.51 23.52 -4.88
C ILE A 491 -39.56 24.27 -3.55
N VAL A 492 -39.42 25.60 -3.60
CA VAL A 492 -39.57 26.49 -2.46
C VAL A 492 -41.04 26.42 -2.01
N HIS A 493 -41.37 25.43 -1.18
CA HIS A 493 -42.61 25.45 -0.42
C HIS A 493 -42.41 26.37 0.77
N THR A 494 -43.33 27.32 0.84
CA THR A 494 -43.33 28.49 1.70
C THR A 494 -43.50 28.08 3.17
N LYS A 495 -42.69 28.69 4.04
CA LYS A 495 -42.83 28.85 5.50
C LYS A 495 -42.53 27.65 6.43
N ASN A 496 -41.48 27.88 7.23
CA ASN A 496 -41.30 27.49 8.64
C ASN A 496 -41.05 26.00 8.97
N HIS A 497 -39.86 25.52 8.62
CA HIS A 497 -38.97 24.80 9.55
C HIS A 497 -37.62 24.57 8.84
N VAL A 498 -36.55 25.17 9.36
CA VAL A 498 -35.19 24.98 8.84
C VAL A 498 -34.74 23.57 9.23
N MET A 499 -35.01 22.58 8.38
CA MET A 499 -34.16 21.41 8.27
C MET A 499 -33.07 21.78 7.26
N GLN A 500 -31.81 21.68 7.68
CA GLN A 500 -30.69 21.72 6.74
C GLN A 500 -30.96 20.69 5.64
N PRO A 501 -30.77 21.02 4.36
CA PRO A 501 -30.87 20.02 3.32
C PRO A 501 -29.74 19.03 3.56
N ASP A 502 -30.08 17.83 4.05
CA ASP A 502 -29.21 16.67 3.93
C ASP A 502 -28.69 16.66 2.50
N GLN A 503 -27.36 16.74 2.34
CA GLN A 503 -26.71 16.53 1.05
C GLN A 503 -27.32 15.29 0.40
N PRO A 504 -27.64 15.31 -0.91
CA PRO A 504 -28.35 14.20 -1.52
C PRO A 504 -27.52 12.92 -1.34
N SER A 505 -28.00 12.03 -0.48
CA SER A 505 -27.55 10.66 -0.23
C SER A 505 -27.74 9.75 -1.45
N ASN A 506 -27.73 10.33 -2.66
CA ASN A 506 -28.08 9.76 -3.95
C ASN A 506 -26.87 9.58 -4.89
N LEU A 507 -25.67 9.96 -4.43
CA LEU A 507 -24.44 9.75 -5.19
C LEU A 507 -23.94 8.33 -4.92
N LEU A 508 -23.72 7.56 -5.99
CA LEU A 508 -22.88 6.36 -5.90
C LEU A 508 -21.54 6.77 -5.27
N GLU A 509 -21.14 6.13 -4.17
CA GLU A 509 -19.76 6.22 -3.69
C GLU A 509 -18.84 5.79 -4.83
N THR A 510 -18.25 6.78 -5.49
CA THR A 510 -17.55 6.56 -6.75
C THR A 510 -16.07 6.43 -6.43
N PHE A 511 -15.58 5.20 -6.60
CA PHE A 511 -14.19 4.81 -6.43
C PHE A 511 -13.58 4.56 -7.81
N PHE A 512 -12.47 5.24 -8.14
CA PHE A 512 -11.68 4.97 -9.35
C PHE A 512 -10.30 4.43 -8.96
N PRO A 513 -10.13 3.09 -8.93
CA PRO A 513 -8.95 2.48 -8.32
C PRO A 513 -7.61 2.84 -8.98
N PHE A 514 -7.56 3.16 -10.27
CA PHE A 514 -6.30 3.43 -10.99
C PHE A 514 -6.10 4.92 -11.30
N ASP A 515 -6.63 5.79 -10.43
CA ASP A 515 -6.30 7.22 -10.44
C ASP A 515 -4.79 7.47 -10.22
N PRO A 516 -4.25 8.64 -10.64
CA PRO A 516 -2.81 8.83 -10.79
C PRO A 516 -1.98 8.38 -9.58
N TYR A 517 -0.99 7.54 -9.88
CA TYR A 517 -0.07 6.97 -8.91
C TYR A 517 0.86 8.04 -8.34
N ARG A 518 0.87 8.24 -7.01
CA ARG A 518 1.61 9.34 -6.36
C ARG A 518 2.99 8.97 -5.84
N LEU A 519 3.27 7.68 -5.60
CA LEU A 519 4.55 7.26 -5.02
C LEU A 519 5.68 7.43 -6.03
N GLN A 520 6.75 8.12 -5.62
CA GLN A 520 7.80 8.59 -6.54
C GLN A 520 8.69 7.45 -7.05
N ARG A 521 9.28 6.61 -6.17
CA ARG A 521 10.27 5.59 -6.55
C ARG A 521 9.65 4.48 -7.39
N SER A 522 8.53 3.94 -6.93
CA SER A 522 7.83 2.83 -7.58
C SER A 522 7.06 3.26 -8.83
N SER A 523 6.83 4.57 -9.05
CA SER A 523 6.19 5.08 -10.27
C SER A 523 6.91 4.68 -11.55
N ALA A 524 8.23 4.47 -11.50
CA ALA A 524 9.04 4.08 -12.66
C ALA A 524 8.58 2.76 -13.33
N PHE A 525 7.95 1.86 -12.57
CA PHE A 525 7.38 0.61 -13.09
C PHE A 525 6.00 0.80 -13.74
N ILE A 526 5.31 1.89 -13.41
CA ILE A 526 3.93 2.16 -13.82
C ILE A 526 3.88 3.15 -14.99
N ALA A 527 4.67 4.23 -14.92
CA ALA A 527 4.64 5.35 -15.87
C ALA A 527 4.73 4.94 -17.36
N PRO A 528 5.57 3.97 -17.78
CA PRO A 528 5.66 3.57 -19.20
C PRO A 528 4.38 2.97 -19.77
N HIS A 529 3.56 2.40 -18.89
CA HIS A 529 2.35 1.65 -19.26
C HIS A 529 1.06 2.40 -18.90
N TYR A 530 1.18 3.58 -18.30
CA TYR A 530 0.07 4.36 -17.76
C TYR A 530 -0.38 5.44 -18.74
N SER A 531 -1.69 5.50 -18.98
CA SER A 531 -2.32 6.54 -19.78
C SER A 531 -2.78 7.67 -18.87
N VAL A 532 -2.09 8.81 -18.97
CA VAL A 532 -2.55 10.06 -18.37
C VAL A 532 -3.74 10.57 -19.18
N TYR A 533 -4.73 11.10 -18.47
CA TYR A 533 -5.90 11.69 -19.10
C TYR A 533 -5.51 13.03 -19.76
N GLN A 534 -6.04 13.30 -20.96
CA GLN A 534 -5.80 14.55 -21.67
C GLN A 534 -7.14 15.24 -21.91
N ASP A 535 -7.33 16.44 -21.34
CA ASP A 535 -8.57 17.21 -21.44
C ASP A 535 -8.63 18.02 -22.75
N ASP A 536 -8.53 17.33 -23.88
CA ASP A 536 -8.65 17.92 -25.21
C ASP A 536 -10.03 17.58 -25.79
N ILE A 537 -11.09 18.17 -25.24
CA ILE A 537 -12.38 18.14 -25.94
C ILE A 537 -12.20 18.96 -27.23
N PRO A 538 -12.59 18.44 -28.41
CA PRO A 538 -12.57 19.24 -29.63
C PRO A 538 -13.54 20.43 -29.47
N ASN A 539 -13.00 21.61 -29.12
CA ASN A 539 -13.79 22.83 -29.07
C ASN A 539 -14.25 23.18 -30.49
N GLU A 540 -15.56 23.39 -30.65
CA GLU A 540 -16.16 23.92 -31.88
C GLU A 540 -15.65 25.33 -32.26
N GLU A 541 -14.88 26.00 -31.38
CA GLU A 541 -14.35 27.35 -31.62
C GLU A 541 -13.13 27.40 -32.55
N ASN A 542 -12.41 26.30 -32.75
CA ASN A 542 -11.23 26.28 -33.64
C ASN A 542 -11.55 26.27 -35.14
N ASN A 543 -12.84 26.39 -35.52
CA ASN A 543 -13.28 26.45 -36.91
C ASN A 543 -13.94 27.79 -37.31
N LYS A 544 -13.71 28.88 -36.56
CA LYS A 544 -13.89 30.22 -37.12
C LYS A 544 -12.61 30.60 -37.87
N LYS A 545 -12.65 30.34 -39.18
CA LYS A 545 -11.72 30.93 -40.14
C LYS A 545 -11.63 32.43 -39.90
N ALA A 546 -10.41 32.94 -40.05
CA ALA A 546 -10.09 34.35 -40.18
C ALA A 546 -11.05 35.03 -41.17
N ASP A 547 -12.02 35.75 -40.64
CA ASP A 547 -12.47 37.01 -41.20
C ASP A 547 -12.28 38.03 -40.09
N ASN A 548 -11.29 38.90 -40.29
CA ASN A 548 -11.16 40.14 -39.55
C ASN A 548 -12.41 40.96 -39.86
N ASP A 549 -13.18 41.31 -38.84
CA ASP A 549 -13.70 42.67 -38.71
C ASP A 549 -14.03 42.92 -37.24
N GLU A 550 -13.56 44.07 -36.78
CA GLU A 550 -13.63 44.58 -35.42
C GLU A 550 -15.09 44.72 -34.96
N ASP A 551 -15.41 44.18 -33.78
CA ASP A 551 -16.48 44.73 -32.96
C ASP A 551 -16.17 44.52 -31.48
N ASP A 552 -15.94 45.67 -30.83
CA ASP A 552 -15.65 45.90 -29.43
C ASP A 552 -16.91 45.62 -28.58
N PHE A 553 -17.02 44.41 -28.01
CA PHE A 553 -17.98 44.15 -26.93
C PHE A 553 -17.39 43.18 -25.91
N LEU A 554 -16.94 43.75 -24.79
CA LEU A 554 -16.52 43.05 -23.57
C LEU A 554 -17.61 42.09 -23.08
N HIS A 555 -17.48 40.82 -23.42
CA HIS A 555 -18.09 39.73 -22.64
C HIS A 555 -16.98 39.13 -21.77
N GLU A 556 -17.01 39.47 -20.49
CA GLU A 556 -16.22 38.85 -19.43
C GLU A 556 -16.66 37.38 -19.28
N SER A 557 -16.17 36.50 -20.14
CA SER A 557 -16.27 35.06 -19.97
C SER A 557 -15.07 34.60 -19.16
N MET A 558 -15.32 34.21 -17.91
CA MET A 558 -14.33 33.53 -17.06
C MET A 558 -13.77 32.33 -17.83
N SER A 559 -12.51 32.43 -18.25
CA SER A 559 -11.70 31.32 -18.68
C SER A 559 -11.44 30.43 -17.47
N VAL A 560 -12.36 29.49 -17.22
CA VAL A 560 -12.13 28.43 -16.24
C VAL A 560 -11.10 27.49 -16.85
N SER A 561 -9.82 27.75 -16.58
CA SER A 561 -8.75 26.79 -16.79
C SER A 561 -9.07 25.55 -15.96
N PHE A 562 -9.43 24.46 -16.62
CA PHE A 562 -9.75 23.20 -15.97
C PHE A 562 -8.46 22.53 -15.51
N ASN A 563 -8.08 22.82 -14.26
CA ASN A 563 -6.91 22.24 -13.62
C ASN A 563 -7.13 20.75 -13.31
N ASP A 564 -6.07 19.96 -13.47
CA ASP A 564 -5.99 18.48 -13.37
C ASP A 564 -6.52 17.87 -12.04
N LYS A 565 -6.74 18.70 -11.02
CA LYS A 565 -7.22 18.32 -9.69
C LYS A 565 -8.67 17.80 -9.67
N ARG A 566 -9.46 17.97 -10.73
CA ARG A 566 -10.86 17.49 -10.81
C ARG A 566 -11.03 16.06 -11.33
N PHE A 567 -9.99 15.30 -11.65
CA PHE A 567 -10.13 13.87 -11.99
C PHE A 567 -9.51 12.93 -10.96
N SER A 568 -9.07 13.46 -9.82
CA SER A 568 -8.71 12.68 -8.63
C SER A 568 -9.84 12.77 -7.61
N TYR A 569 -10.69 11.74 -7.53
CA TYR A 569 -11.81 11.73 -6.60
C TYR A 569 -11.53 10.79 -5.42
N SER A 570 -11.08 11.35 -4.30
CA SER A 570 -11.15 10.64 -3.00
C SER A 570 -11.37 11.55 -1.78
N SER A 571 -11.71 12.82 -1.98
CA SER A 571 -12.10 13.71 -0.88
C SER A 571 -13.55 13.40 -0.47
N SER A 572 -13.71 12.60 0.58
CA SER A 572 -14.99 12.52 1.30
C SER A 572 -15.22 13.87 2.01
N PRO A 573 -16.36 14.57 1.81
CA PRO A 573 -16.62 15.84 2.46
C PRO A 573 -17.08 15.60 3.90
N GLY A 574 -16.13 15.35 4.80
CA GLY A 574 -16.38 15.22 6.23
C GLY A 574 -15.36 16.04 7.00
N PHE A 575 -15.83 17.13 7.61
CA PHE A 575 -15.09 18.02 8.53
C PHE A 575 -14.02 18.95 7.92
N LEU A 576 -14.48 19.96 7.19
CA LEU A 576 -13.84 21.28 7.24
C LEU A 576 -14.88 22.28 7.72
N GLN A 577 -14.91 22.48 9.04
CA GLN A 577 -15.63 23.58 9.65
C GLN A 577 -14.74 24.82 9.47
N GLU A 578 -14.94 25.54 8.37
CA GLU A 578 -14.34 26.85 8.16
C GLU A 578 -14.80 27.79 9.28
N HIS A 579 -13.90 28.11 10.21
CA HIS A 579 -14.08 29.23 11.12
C HIS A 579 -13.72 30.53 10.38
N PRO A 580 -14.60 31.55 10.34
CA PRO A 580 -14.28 32.80 9.69
C PRO A 580 -13.24 33.57 10.50
N LEU A 581 -12.16 33.96 9.82
CA LEU A 581 -11.15 34.89 10.28
C LEU A 581 -11.80 36.25 10.62
N HIS A 582 -11.83 36.61 11.90
CA HIS A 582 -11.96 37.99 12.32
C HIS A 582 -10.68 38.42 13.03
N SER A 583 -10.00 39.39 12.42
CA SER A 583 -8.96 40.21 13.01
C SER A 583 -9.58 41.24 13.98
N ALA A 584 -9.13 41.26 15.23
CA ALA A 584 -8.94 42.47 16.05
C ALA A 584 -8.41 42.12 17.46
N SER A 585 -7.16 42.49 17.70
CA SER A 585 -6.56 43.01 18.94
C SER A 585 -7.36 42.97 20.26
N SER A 586 -6.83 42.28 21.28
CA SER A 586 -6.21 42.83 22.52
C SER A 586 -6.30 41.86 23.73
N PRO A 587 -5.37 41.94 24.72
CA PRO A 587 -5.07 40.84 25.65
C PRO A 587 -5.79 41.01 27.00
N LEU A 588 -6.05 39.90 27.71
CA LEU A 588 -5.85 39.73 29.17
C LEU A 588 -6.50 38.44 29.73
N LEU A 589 -5.83 37.93 30.77
CA LEU A 589 -6.35 37.14 31.91
C LEU A 589 -6.51 35.61 31.81
N ARG A 590 -5.45 34.95 32.29
CA ARG A 590 -5.38 33.90 33.33
C ARG A 590 -6.71 33.31 33.89
N GLN A 591 -6.58 32.01 34.14
CA GLN A 591 -7.05 31.21 35.28
C GLN A 591 -8.38 30.45 35.19
N CYS A 592 -8.23 29.16 35.54
CA CYS A 592 -9.15 28.23 36.21
C CYS A 592 -9.77 27.08 35.40
N ILE A 593 -9.33 25.89 35.82
CA ILE A 593 -9.82 24.50 35.69
C ILE A 593 -9.17 23.68 34.58
#